data_AF-A0A2G6KV77-F1
#
_entry.id   AF-A0A2G6KV77-F1
#
_cell.length_a   1.000
_cell.length_b   1.000
_cell.length_c   1.000
_cell.angle_alpha   90.00
_cell.angle_beta   90.00
_cell.angle_gamma   90.00
#
_symmetry.space_group_name_H-M   'P 1'
#
loop_
_entity.id
_entity.type
_entity.pdbx_description
1 polymer ?
#
loop_
_entity_poly.entity_id
_entity_poly.type
_entity_poly.pdbx_seq_one_letter_code
_entity_poly.pdbx_strand_id
1 'polypeptide(L)'
;MNKVYPGTFIALLALHLAGCNPPASTQLPQSTASSRSTVSEWQQTEARIESATELGDAMYAYSLSYPATASTAVNEAGEPVVGPIVQNVFGLTYLPKTGQTLTIEYRTDEPLLYRIVQPWGNTDQTTAVAGVYTWGHEVEAFTPCNLDRDYWIIGQAEVLNPLKEASLAKSEQLKKPYQGVYAEIRLALLPAAEDGFAADYDGVVQALKVKTWANAIPENCVTKASGSSSPANPVIDDHSSRNSLDRDGFYYGSIPCASCPQIDRWLELKQQGESTRVKLVDIYRGNDELVTELSASAEWTEDGGSIVIPDNNSKPLRFLVGESALMQYAEGEAPSAQYRLDKMRRYSDDKMAVFTAGLRGKSEFELVANYTTQHQTETKSARIQVKVNCSQGTYTTIKTTGYSGLFASGSVVQKMDTNPDINSVTHPLTDKTALAMAASEACD
;
A
#
# COMPACT_ATOMS: atom_id res chain seq x y z
N MET A 1 -29.83 65.91 35.08
CA MET A 1 -31.11 65.60 34.41
C MET A 1 -31.23 64.09 34.32
N ASN A 2 -32.27 63.55 34.97
CA ASN A 2 -32.57 62.13 35.20
C ASN A 2 -33.40 61.50 34.08
N LYS A 3 -33.29 60.17 33.92
CA LYS A 3 -34.37 59.14 33.79
C LYS A 3 -33.67 57.75 33.75
N VAL A 4 -33.55 56.98 34.82
CA VAL A 4 -34.51 56.10 35.56
C VAL A 4 -34.89 54.79 34.81
N TYR A 5 -34.38 53.66 35.34
CA TYR A 5 -34.72 52.22 35.16
C TYR A 5 -35.94 51.82 36.07
N PRO A 6 -36.45 50.56 36.24
CA PRO A 6 -35.97 49.19 35.87
C PRO A 6 -37.08 48.16 35.44
N GLY A 7 -36.74 46.86 35.29
CA GLY A 7 -37.65 45.76 35.72
C GLY A 7 -37.70 44.47 34.89
N THR A 8 -37.08 43.40 35.41
CA THR A 8 -37.03 41.99 34.96
C THR A 8 -38.30 41.20 35.33
N PHE A 9 -38.69 40.15 34.58
CA PHE A 9 -39.28 38.91 35.15
C PHE A 9 -39.23 37.72 34.16
N ILE A 10 -38.95 36.52 34.70
CA ILE A 10 -38.88 35.20 34.06
C ILE A 10 -40.14 34.39 34.40
N ALA A 11 -40.65 33.55 33.49
CA ALA A 11 -41.36 32.30 33.85
C ALA A 11 -41.42 31.28 32.69
N LEU A 12 -41.09 30.02 33.02
CA LEU A 12 -41.35 28.78 32.26
C LEU A 12 -42.84 28.36 32.36
N LEU A 13 -43.38 27.58 31.41
CA LEU A 13 -43.74 26.13 31.55
C LEU A 13 -44.61 25.60 30.36
N ALA A 14 -44.53 24.28 30.17
CA ALA A 14 -45.03 23.41 29.08
C ALA A 14 -46.55 23.14 29.01
N LEU A 15 -47.04 22.55 27.89
CA LEU A 15 -47.79 21.25 27.83
C LEU A 15 -48.23 20.83 26.41
N HIS A 16 -48.60 19.54 26.30
CA HIS A 16 -48.65 18.64 25.15
C HIS A 16 -50.09 18.29 24.66
N LEU A 17 -50.17 17.78 23.41
CA LEU A 17 -51.03 16.72 22.83
C LEU A 17 -52.49 16.93 22.33
N ALA A 18 -52.62 16.57 21.03
CA ALA A 18 -53.59 15.65 20.38
C ALA A 18 -55.03 16.07 19.97
N GLY A 19 -55.26 16.00 18.65
CA GLY A 19 -56.33 15.18 18.02
C GLY A 19 -57.60 15.87 17.50
N CYS A 20 -57.86 15.79 16.18
CA CYS A 20 -59.07 15.22 15.54
C CYS A 20 -59.17 15.50 14.01
N ASN A 21 -59.52 14.45 13.24
CA ASN A 21 -59.72 14.33 11.77
C ASN A 21 -60.88 15.17 11.18
N PRO A 22 -60.97 15.34 9.83
CA PRO A 22 -61.97 14.60 9.02
C PRO A 22 -61.53 14.35 7.53
N PRO A 23 -62.40 13.86 6.60
CA PRO A 23 -62.79 12.47 6.36
C PRO A 23 -62.43 11.95 4.93
N ALA A 24 -62.87 10.72 4.64
CA ALA A 24 -62.45 9.86 3.53
C ALA A 24 -62.97 10.20 2.11
N SER A 25 -62.04 10.06 1.15
CA SER A 25 -62.11 9.46 -0.20
C SER A 25 -63.46 9.11 -0.84
N THR A 26 -63.66 9.60 -2.08
CA THR A 26 -64.38 8.88 -3.15
C THR A 26 -63.56 8.95 -4.45
N GLN A 27 -63.41 7.79 -5.09
CA GLN A 27 -62.45 7.43 -6.15
C GLN A 27 -62.76 7.98 -7.54
N LEU A 28 -61.71 8.14 -8.35
CA LEU A 28 -61.66 7.97 -9.82
C LEU A 28 -60.35 7.20 -10.15
N PRO A 29 -60.28 6.47 -11.29
CA PRO A 29 -59.80 5.10 -11.32
C PRO A 29 -58.29 4.93 -11.48
N GLN A 30 -57.82 3.81 -10.95
CA GLN A 30 -56.45 3.30 -11.01
C GLN A 30 -56.00 3.07 -12.45
N SER A 31 -54.95 3.76 -12.89
CA SER A 31 -54.00 3.19 -13.84
C SER A 31 -52.92 2.47 -13.04
N THR A 32 -53.07 1.16 -12.89
CA THR A 32 -52.02 0.28 -12.36
C THR A 32 -50.88 0.21 -13.36
N ALA A 33 -49.87 1.06 -13.17
CA ALA A 33 -48.52 0.79 -13.59
C ALA A 33 -47.62 1.10 -12.39
N SER A 34 -47.64 0.19 -11.42
CA SER A 34 -46.57 0.10 -10.45
C SER A 34 -45.35 -0.40 -11.23
N SER A 35 -44.55 0.52 -11.75
CA SER A 35 -43.17 0.23 -12.09
C SER A 35 -42.43 0.00 -10.77
N ARG A 36 -42.60 -1.19 -10.19
CA ARG A 36 -41.54 -1.75 -9.35
C ARG A 36 -40.34 -1.82 -10.29
N SER A 37 -39.32 -1.01 -10.04
CA SER A 37 -37.99 -1.36 -10.52
C SER A 37 -37.64 -2.67 -9.81
N THR A 38 -37.94 -3.78 -10.44
CA THR A 38 -37.33 -5.06 -10.07
C THR A 38 -35.84 -4.84 -10.32
N VAL A 39 -35.09 -4.66 -9.25
CA VAL A 39 -33.63 -4.64 -9.32
C VAL A 39 -33.26 -5.98 -9.94
N SER A 40 -32.71 -5.96 -11.15
CA SER A 40 -32.20 -7.16 -11.79
C SER A 40 -31.13 -7.77 -10.90
N GLU A 41 -31.35 -9.00 -10.44
CA GLU A 41 -30.36 -9.72 -9.66
C GLU A 41 -29.32 -10.35 -10.58
N TRP A 42 -28.06 -10.25 -10.17
CA TRP A 42 -26.96 -11.02 -10.75
C TRP A 42 -27.00 -12.43 -10.18
N GLN A 43 -26.96 -13.44 -11.05
CA GLN A 43 -26.97 -14.85 -10.68
C GLN A 43 -25.68 -15.51 -11.14
N GLN A 44 -25.08 -16.28 -10.24
CA GLN A 44 -23.82 -16.98 -10.50
C GLN A 44 -24.08 -18.31 -11.21
N THR A 45 -23.26 -18.66 -12.19
CA THR A 45 -23.28 -19.95 -12.88
C THR A 45 -21.88 -20.35 -13.32
N GLU A 46 -21.71 -21.62 -13.69
CA GLU A 46 -20.48 -22.12 -14.27
C GLU A 46 -20.56 -22.04 -15.80
N ALA A 47 -19.57 -21.41 -16.41
CA ALA A 47 -19.37 -21.33 -17.83
C ALA A 47 -18.21 -22.24 -18.27
N ARG A 48 -18.28 -22.75 -19.50
CA ARG A 48 -17.26 -23.62 -20.09
C ARG A 48 -16.74 -22.98 -21.38
N ILE A 49 -15.42 -22.96 -21.55
CA ILE A 49 -14.80 -22.56 -22.82
C ILE A 49 -14.97 -23.71 -23.82
N GLU A 50 -15.65 -23.44 -24.93
CA GLU A 50 -15.94 -24.45 -25.97
C GLU A 50 -14.89 -24.42 -27.10
N SER A 51 -14.34 -23.25 -27.41
CA SER A 51 -13.26 -23.09 -28.40
C SER A 51 -12.43 -21.85 -28.12
N ALA A 52 -11.15 -21.87 -28.47
CA ALA A 52 -10.27 -20.70 -28.43
C ALA A 52 -9.38 -20.66 -29.68
N THR A 53 -9.10 -19.47 -30.21
CA THR A 53 -8.28 -19.25 -31.41
C THR A 53 -7.49 -17.94 -31.26
N GLU A 54 -6.20 -17.98 -31.59
CA GLU A 54 -5.32 -16.82 -31.61
C GLU A 54 -5.54 -16.00 -32.89
N LEU A 55 -5.65 -14.68 -32.74
CA LEU A 55 -5.87 -13.73 -33.85
C LEU A 55 -4.61 -12.92 -34.22
N GLY A 56 -3.55 -12.97 -33.40
CA GLY A 56 -2.34 -12.14 -33.51
C GLY A 56 -2.27 -11.05 -32.42
N ASP A 57 -1.10 -10.44 -32.18
CA ASP A 57 -0.86 -9.39 -31.17
C ASP A 57 -1.38 -9.71 -29.76
N ALA A 58 -1.26 -10.98 -29.32
CA ALA A 58 -1.78 -11.47 -28.04
C ALA A 58 -3.31 -11.33 -27.86
N MET A 59 -4.06 -11.22 -28.96
CA MET A 59 -5.52 -11.16 -28.97
C MET A 59 -6.13 -12.52 -29.29
N TYR A 60 -7.13 -12.93 -28.50
CA TYR A 60 -7.82 -14.21 -28.66
C TYR A 60 -9.30 -14.03 -28.97
N ALA A 61 -9.80 -14.88 -29.86
CA ALA A 61 -11.23 -15.14 -30.02
C ALA A 61 -11.58 -16.47 -29.34
N TYR A 62 -12.67 -16.50 -28.58
CA TYR A 62 -13.11 -17.73 -27.94
C TYR A 62 -14.62 -17.79 -27.84
N SER A 63 -15.15 -18.99 -27.62
CA SER A 63 -16.55 -19.21 -27.33
C SER A 63 -16.71 -19.79 -25.92
N LEU A 64 -17.69 -19.28 -25.18
CA LEU A 64 -18.06 -19.80 -23.87
C LEU A 64 -19.53 -20.21 -23.84
N SER A 65 -19.84 -21.28 -23.14
CA SER A 65 -21.19 -21.80 -22.94
C SER A 65 -21.57 -21.78 -21.46
N TYR A 66 -22.82 -21.42 -21.12
CA TYR A 66 -23.31 -21.50 -19.74
C TYR A 66 -24.82 -21.68 -19.65
N PRO A 67 -25.32 -22.39 -18.63
CA PRO A 67 -26.74 -22.44 -18.32
C PRO A 67 -27.18 -21.15 -17.60
N ALA A 68 -28.31 -20.59 -18.02
CA ALA A 68 -28.95 -19.41 -17.43
C ALA A 68 -30.28 -19.79 -16.77
N THR A 69 -30.27 -20.82 -15.92
CA THR A 69 -31.46 -21.46 -15.36
C THR A 69 -32.34 -20.55 -14.50
N ALA A 70 -31.78 -19.49 -13.93
CA ALA A 70 -32.51 -18.48 -13.16
C ALA A 70 -32.95 -17.28 -14.02
N SER A 71 -32.77 -17.35 -15.35
CA SER A 71 -33.20 -16.27 -16.23
C SER A 71 -34.72 -16.12 -16.25
N THR A 72 -35.14 -14.86 -16.28
CA THR A 72 -36.53 -14.41 -16.48
C THR A 72 -36.75 -13.86 -17.90
N ALA A 73 -35.70 -13.83 -18.73
CA ALA A 73 -35.77 -13.32 -20.09
C ALA A 73 -36.50 -14.31 -21.01
N VAL A 74 -37.22 -13.75 -21.99
CA VAL A 74 -37.85 -14.50 -23.07
C VAL A 74 -37.35 -13.98 -24.42
N ASN A 75 -37.27 -14.86 -25.42
CA ASN A 75 -36.92 -14.46 -26.79
C ASN A 75 -38.12 -13.77 -27.48
N GLU A 76 -37.95 -13.35 -28.74
CA GLU A 76 -39.03 -12.71 -29.53
C GLU A 76 -40.28 -13.60 -29.70
N ALA A 77 -40.13 -14.93 -29.59
CA ALA A 77 -41.23 -15.89 -29.64
C ALA A 77 -41.90 -16.13 -28.27
N GLY A 78 -41.43 -15.47 -27.20
CA GLY A 78 -41.95 -15.63 -25.84
C GLY A 78 -41.40 -16.86 -25.09
N GLU A 79 -40.37 -17.53 -25.61
CA GLU A 79 -39.79 -18.72 -24.99
C GLU A 79 -38.69 -18.34 -23.98
N PRO A 80 -38.58 -19.02 -22.83
CA PRO A 80 -37.57 -18.72 -21.81
C PRO A 80 -36.13 -18.90 -22.28
N VAL A 81 -35.25 -17.96 -21.95
CA VAL A 81 -33.82 -18.00 -22.29
C VAL A 81 -33.02 -18.63 -21.14
N VAL A 82 -33.08 -19.96 -21.00
CA VAL A 82 -32.45 -20.70 -19.90
C VAL A 82 -31.10 -21.36 -20.24
N GLY A 83 -30.64 -21.23 -21.48
CA GLY A 83 -29.37 -21.75 -21.99
C GLY A 83 -29.42 -23.18 -22.55
N PRO A 84 -28.27 -23.76 -22.95
CA PRO A 84 -26.93 -23.19 -22.85
C PRO A 84 -26.79 -21.96 -23.77
N ILE A 85 -26.46 -20.82 -23.17
CA ILE A 85 -26.12 -19.61 -23.89
C ILE A 85 -24.69 -19.77 -24.37
N VAL A 86 -24.46 -19.64 -25.68
CA VAL A 86 -23.12 -19.64 -26.27
C VAL A 86 -22.80 -18.23 -26.74
N GLN A 87 -21.70 -17.66 -26.25
CA GLN A 87 -21.22 -16.35 -26.68
C GLN A 87 -19.84 -16.45 -27.30
N ASN A 88 -19.68 -15.78 -28.44
CA ASN A 88 -18.38 -15.57 -29.07
C ASN A 88 -17.82 -14.24 -28.58
N VAL A 89 -16.60 -14.27 -28.05
CA VAL A 89 -15.93 -13.13 -27.45
C VAL A 89 -14.66 -12.85 -28.24
N PHE A 90 -14.42 -11.57 -28.53
CA PHE A 90 -13.26 -11.08 -29.26
C PHE A 90 -12.48 -10.09 -28.40
N GLY A 91 -11.16 -10.26 -28.34
CA GLY A 91 -10.26 -9.23 -27.82
C GLY A 91 -10.01 -9.25 -26.32
N LEU A 92 -9.95 -10.44 -25.72
CA LEU A 92 -9.33 -10.59 -24.40
C LEU A 92 -7.83 -10.78 -24.55
N THR A 93 -7.09 -10.24 -23.58
CA THR A 93 -5.63 -10.36 -23.47
C THR A 93 -5.19 -11.69 -22.85
N TYR A 94 -6.13 -12.51 -22.34
CA TYR A 94 -5.83 -13.84 -21.79
C TYR A 94 -6.14 -14.99 -22.75
N LEU A 95 -5.36 -16.08 -22.64
CA LEU A 95 -5.39 -17.28 -23.50
C LEU A 95 -6.26 -18.41 -22.89
N PRO A 96 -7.60 -18.43 -23.05
CA PRO A 96 -8.45 -19.48 -22.48
C PRO A 96 -8.16 -20.86 -23.09
N LYS A 97 -8.20 -21.91 -22.25
CA LYS A 97 -8.12 -23.31 -22.74
C LYS A 97 -9.48 -23.87 -23.07
N THR A 98 -9.61 -24.53 -24.22
CA THR A 98 -10.80 -25.35 -24.54
C THR A 98 -11.05 -26.38 -23.43
N GLY A 99 -12.27 -26.38 -22.88
CA GLY A 99 -12.69 -27.24 -21.78
C GLY A 99 -12.49 -26.65 -20.38
N GLN A 100 -11.85 -25.49 -20.23
CA GLN A 100 -11.74 -24.76 -18.96
C GLN A 100 -13.12 -24.31 -18.47
N THR A 101 -13.36 -24.42 -17.16
CA THR A 101 -14.54 -23.85 -16.50
C THR A 101 -14.22 -22.52 -15.83
N LEU A 102 -15.18 -21.60 -15.85
CA LEU A 102 -15.14 -20.28 -15.25
C LEU A 102 -16.41 -20.10 -14.42
N THR A 103 -16.33 -19.34 -13.33
CA THR A 103 -17.52 -18.83 -12.65
C THR A 103 -17.83 -17.46 -13.23
N ILE A 104 -19.07 -17.27 -13.69
CA ILE A 104 -19.58 -15.99 -14.15
C ILE A 104 -20.80 -15.59 -13.34
N GLU A 105 -21.12 -14.30 -13.37
CA GLU A 105 -22.44 -13.80 -12.98
C GLU A 105 -23.14 -13.25 -14.23
N TYR A 106 -24.42 -13.57 -14.40
CA TYR A 106 -25.27 -13.02 -15.46
C TYR A 106 -26.48 -12.30 -14.86
N ARG A 107 -27.05 -11.34 -15.61
CA ARG A 107 -28.30 -10.69 -15.20
C ARG A 107 -29.50 -11.58 -15.46
N THR A 108 -30.38 -11.70 -14.47
CA THR A 108 -31.59 -12.54 -14.59
C THR A 108 -32.58 -12.05 -15.66
N ASP A 109 -32.66 -10.74 -15.90
CA ASP A 109 -33.51 -10.15 -16.93
C ASP A 109 -32.84 -10.03 -18.31
N GLU A 110 -31.51 -10.11 -18.34
CA GLU A 110 -30.69 -10.02 -19.56
C GLU A 110 -29.53 -11.03 -19.46
N PRO A 111 -29.78 -12.34 -19.64
CA PRO A 111 -28.79 -13.38 -19.39
C PRO A 111 -27.64 -13.40 -20.41
N LEU A 112 -27.72 -12.56 -21.44
CA LEU A 112 -26.64 -12.29 -22.38
C LEU A 112 -25.61 -11.30 -21.81
N LEU A 113 -25.95 -10.51 -20.79
CA LEU A 113 -24.99 -9.67 -20.08
C LEU A 113 -24.40 -10.45 -18.91
N TYR A 114 -23.09 -10.69 -18.96
CA TYR A 114 -22.37 -11.42 -17.91
C TYR A 114 -21.05 -10.74 -17.56
N ARG A 115 -20.52 -11.09 -16.38
CA ARG A 115 -19.15 -10.77 -15.95
C ARG A 115 -18.48 -12.03 -15.42
N ILE A 116 -17.18 -12.17 -15.69
CA ILE A 116 -16.39 -13.26 -15.11
C ILE A 116 -16.03 -12.89 -13.68
N VAL A 117 -16.36 -13.77 -12.73
CA VAL A 117 -16.08 -13.57 -11.31
C VAL A 117 -15.00 -14.51 -10.78
N GLN A 118 -14.84 -15.71 -11.37
CA GLN A 118 -13.69 -16.59 -11.08
C GLN A 118 -13.23 -17.26 -12.37
N PRO A 119 -12.06 -16.90 -12.93
CA PRO A 119 -11.63 -17.46 -14.22
C PRO A 119 -11.10 -18.91 -14.15
N TRP A 120 -11.33 -19.62 -13.05
CA TRP A 120 -10.97 -21.04 -12.87
C TRP A 120 -12.14 -21.91 -12.39
N GLY A 121 -13.36 -21.36 -12.32
CA GLY A 121 -14.56 -22.11 -11.96
C GLY A 121 -14.67 -22.46 -10.47
N ASN A 122 -15.75 -23.16 -10.10
CA ASN A 122 -16.05 -23.56 -8.72
C ASN A 122 -15.92 -25.09 -8.54
N THR A 123 -15.27 -25.78 -9.48
CA THR A 123 -15.20 -27.24 -9.50
C THR A 123 -14.38 -27.77 -8.33
N ASP A 124 -15.10 -28.31 -7.36
CA ASP A 124 -14.66 -28.91 -6.11
C ASP A 124 -13.70 -28.00 -5.31
N GLN A 125 -14.15 -27.61 -4.12
CA GLN A 125 -13.32 -26.91 -3.14
C GLN A 125 -12.00 -27.65 -2.89
N THR A 126 -11.84 -28.92 -3.27
CA THR A 126 -10.57 -29.67 -3.20
C THR A 126 -9.58 -29.43 -4.35
N THR A 127 -9.98 -28.82 -5.47
CA THR A 127 -9.15 -28.71 -6.68
C THR A 127 -8.12 -27.59 -6.56
N ALA A 128 -6.85 -27.92 -6.80
CA ALA A 128 -5.77 -26.95 -6.83
C ALA A 128 -5.68 -26.30 -8.22
N VAL A 129 -5.50 -24.98 -8.25
CA VAL A 129 -5.25 -24.19 -9.45
C VAL A 129 -3.77 -24.26 -9.77
N ALA A 130 -3.44 -24.69 -10.99
CA ALA A 130 -2.06 -24.67 -11.47
C ALA A 130 -1.68 -23.26 -11.92
N GLY A 131 -0.49 -22.80 -11.56
CA GLY A 131 0.00 -21.47 -11.94
C GLY A 131 1.47 -21.27 -11.66
N VAL A 132 1.92 -20.07 -11.96
CA VAL A 132 3.26 -19.58 -11.69
C VAL A 132 3.18 -18.70 -10.46
N TYR A 133 3.82 -19.17 -9.38
CA TYR A 133 4.02 -18.38 -8.17
C TYR A 133 5.31 -17.60 -8.29
N THR A 134 5.24 -16.29 -8.10
CA THR A 134 6.39 -15.38 -8.18
C THR A 134 6.50 -14.58 -6.91
N TRP A 135 7.69 -14.56 -6.34
CA TRP A 135 7.98 -13.79 -5.14
C TRP A 135 9.16 -12.83 -5.37
N GLY A 136 9.02 -11.62 -4.86
CA GLY A 136 10.05 -10.59 -4.86
C GLY A 136 9.56 -9.32 -4.17
N HIS A 137 10.28 -8.22 -4.38
CA HIS A 137 9.91 -6.91 -3.85
C HIS A 137 8.60 -6.48 -4.42
N GLU A 138 7.64 -6.23 -3.53
CA GLU A 138 6.33 -5.70 -3.91
C GLU A 138 5.58 -6.64 -4.86
N VAL A 139 6.03 -7.90 -4.94
CA VAL A 139 5.46 -8.96 -5.78
C VAL A 139 5.30 -10.20 -4.93
N GLU A 140 4.05 -10.48 -4.54
CA GLU A 140 3.64 -11.79 -4.07
C GLU A 140 2.49 -12.23 -4.96
N ALA A 141 2.86 -12.79 -6.11
CA ALA A 141 1.96 -12.98 -7.24
C ALA A 141 1.73 -14.46 -7.54
N PHE A 142 0.50 -14.76 -7.95
CA PHE A 142 0.14 -16.04 -8.55
C PHE A 142 -0.56 -15.80 -9.88
N THR A 143 0.06 -16.26 -10.96
CA THR A 143 -0.49 -16.21 -12.31
C THR A 143 -0.99 -17.61 -12.67
N PRO A 144 -2.30 -17.86 -12.71
CA PRO A 144 -2.81 -19.16 -13.11
C PRO A 144 -2.30 -19.51 -14.52
N CYS A 145 -1.97 -20.78 -14.74
CA CYS A 145 -1.55 -21.24 -16.04
C CYS A 145 -2.64 -20.91 -17.07
N ASN A 146 -2.26 -20.41 -18.24
CA ASN A 146 -3.16 -20.08 -19.36
C ASN A 146 -4.13 -18.94 -19.04
N LEU A 147 -3.77 -18.08 -18.08
CA LEU A 147 -4.43 -16.81 -17.89
C LEU A 147 -3.37 -15.70 -17.99
N ASP A 148 -3.75 -14.60 -18.65
CA ASP A 148 -3.02 -13.33 -18.62
C ASP A 148 -3.65 -12.47 -17.51
N ARG A 149 -3.66 -13.03 -16.30
CA ARG A 149 -4.14 -12.35 -15.10
C ARG A 149 -3.26 -12.68 -13.92
N ASP A 150 -2.84 -11.65 -13.23
CA ASP A 150 -1.97 -11.74 -12.07
C ASP A 150 -2.78 -11.48 -10.82
N TYR A 151 -2.68 -12.39 -9.85
CA TYR A 151 -3.36 -12.25 -8.57
C TYR A 151 -2.36 -11.99 -7.47
N TRP A 152 -2.65 -11.03 -6.60
CA TRP A 152 -1.94 -10.89 -5.34
C TRP A 152 -2.30 -12.07 -4.45
N ILE A 153 -1.32 -12.88 -4.06
CA ILE A 153 -1.54 -14.08 -3.26
C ILE A 153 -1.14 -13.84 -1.80
N ILE A 154 -2.06 -14.13 -0.87
CA ILE A 154 -1.80 -14.12 0.58
C ILE A 154 -1.96 -15.52 1.15
N GLY A 155 -1.34 -15.83 2.29
CA GLY A 155 -1.49 -17.15 2.90
C GLY A 155 -0.70 -17.32 4.19
N GLN A 156 -0.95 -18.42 4.89
CA GLN A 156 -0.13 -18.79 6.05
C GLN A 156 1.32 -19.05 5.62
N ALA A 157 2.28 -18.70 6.48
CA ALA A 157 3.70 -18.82 6.19
C ALA A 157 4.08 -20.28 5.86
N GLU A 158 3.51 -21.24 6.57
CA GLU A 158 3.74 -22.67 6.35
C GLU A 158 3.27 -23.15 4.97
N VAL A 159 2.31 -22.44 4.37
CA VAL A 159 1.78 -22.75 3.04
C VAL A 159 2.64 -22.12 1.95
N LEU A 160 3.06 -20.86 2.12
CA LEU A 160 3.72 -20.10 1.05
C LEU A 160 5.26 -20.09 1.12
N ASN A 161 5.88 -20.25 2.29
CA ASN A 161 7.33 -20.20 2.43
C ASN A 161 8.08 -21.16 1.48
N PRO A 162 7.63 -22.42 1.26
CA PRO A 162 8.29 -23.30 0.30
C PRO A 162 8.33 -22.72 -1.12
N LEU A 163 7.28 -22.01 -1.53
CA LEU A 163 7.21 -21.36 -2.85
C LEU A 163 8.04 -20.06 -2.89
N LYS A 164 8.05 -19.29 -1.79
CA LYS A 164 8.89 -18.09 -1.64
C LYS A 164 10.37 -18.44 -1.78
N GLU A 165 10.81 -19.43 -1.02
CA GLU A 165 12.19 -19.93 -1.05
C GLU A 165 12.57 -20.46 -2.43
N ALA A 166 11.67 -21.22 -3.09
CA ALA A 166 11.91 -21.74 -4.43
C ALA A 166 12.01 -20.64 -5.50
N SER A 167 11.08 -19.68 -5.49
CA SER A 167 11.09 -18.54 -6.41
C SER A 167 12.31 -17.65 -6.21
N LEU A 168 12.70 -17.40 -4.95
CA LEU A 168 13.90 -16.66 -4.60
C LEU A 168 15.17 -17.42 -5.04
N ALA A 169 15.30 -18.70 -4.70
CA ALA A 169 16.45 -19.52 -5.07
C ALA A 169 16.62 -19.60 -6.60
N LYS A 170 15.51 -19.69 -7.34
CA LYS A 170 15.52 -19.64 -8.80
C LYS A 170 15.96 -18.27 -9.34
N SER A 171 15.52 -17.19 -8.69
CA SER A 171 15.93 -15.83 -9.03
C SER A 171 17.44 -15.62 -8.84
N GLU A 172 17.98 -16.11 -7.73
CA GLU A 172 19.42 -16.10 -7.42
C GLU A 172 20.22 -16.97 -8.41
N GLN A 173 19.73 -18.18 -8.70
CA GLN A 173 20.37 -19.10 -9.63
C GLN A 173 20.48 -18.50 -11.05
N LEU A 174 19.43 -17.84 -11.51
CA LEU A 174 19.36 -17.26 -12.85
C LEU A 174 19.91 -15.83 -12.91
N LYS A 175 20.22 -15.22 -11.76
CA LYS A 175 20.61 -13.80 -11.63
C LYS A 175 19.62 -12.86 -12.32
N LYS A 176 18.33 -13.20 -12.20
CA LYS A 176 17.21 -12.41 -12.75
C LYS A 176 16.16 -12.31 -11.65
N PRO A 177 15.57 -11.13 -11.40
CA PRO A 177 14.55 -10.99 -10.38
C PRO A 177 13.25 -11.67 -10.80
N TYR A 178 12.34 -11.89 -9.83
CA TYR A 178 10.96 -12.32 -10.08
C TYR A 178 10.83 -13.62 -10.89
N GLN A 179 11.69 -14.61 -10.60
CA GLN A 179 11.62 -15.89 -11.29
C GLN A 179 10.54 -16.77 -10.67
N GLY A 180 9.45 -16.95 -11.41
CA GLY A 180 8.35 -17.78 -10.97
C GLY A 180 8.67 -19.28 -10.90
N VAL A 181 7.99 -19.98 -10.01
CA VAL A 181 7.99 -21.44 -9.88
C VAL A 181 6.60 -21.99 -10.14
N TYR A 182 6.53 -23.21 -10.66
CA TYR A 182 5.25 -23.87 -10.85
C TYR A 182 4.65 -24.26 -9.50
N ALA A 183 3.36 -24.00 -9.30
CA ALA A 183 2.62 -24.43 -8.13
C ALA A 183 1.19 -24.82 -8.48
N GLU A 184 0.69 -25.86 -7.82
CA GLU A 184 -0.74 -26.18 -7.76
C GLU A 184 -1.25 -25.78 -6.37
N ILE A 185 -2.06 -24.73 -6.32
CA ILE A 185 -2.50 -24.12 -5.06
C ILE A 185 -4.02 -24.16 -4.96
N ARG A 186 -4.54 -24.63 -3.83
CA ARG A 186 -5.95 -24.44 -3.47
C ARG A 186 -6.14 -22.98 -3.03
N LEU A 187 -6.96 -22.24 -3.76
CA LEU A 187 -7.15 -20.80 -3.58
C LEU A 187 -8.58 -20.47 -3.13
N ALA A 188 -8.72 -19.39 -2.36
CA ALA A 188 -9.98 -18.67 -2.19
C ALA A 188 -9.86 -17.27 -2.80
N LEU A 189 -10.86 -16.82 -3.57
CA LEU A 189 -10.90 -15.44 -4.06
C LEU A 189 -11.34 -14.51 -2.92
N LEU A 190 -10.64 -13.40 -2.75
CA LEU A 190 -10.98 -12.34 -1.80
C LEU A 190 -11.52 -11.11 -2.54
N PRO A 191 -12.17 -10.16 -1.83
CA PRO A 191 -12.42 -8.84 -2.38
C PRO A 191 -11.12 -8.23 -2.93
N ALA A 192 -11.25 -7.46 -4.02
CA ALA A 192 -10.13 -6.71 -4.56
C ALA A 192 -9.57 -5.74 -3.49
N ALA A 193 -8.27 -5.51 -3.52
CA ALA A 193 -7.66 -4.52 -2.64
C ALA A 193 -7.99 -3.11 -3.14
N GLU A 194 -8.27 -2.20 -2.22
CA GLU A 194 -8.54 -0.78 -2.51
C GLU A 194 -7.27 0.08 -2.38
N ASP A 195 -6.21 -0.45 -1.76
CA ASP A 195 -4.91 0.21 -1.57
C ASP A 195 -3.72 -0.76 -1.60
N GLY A 196 -2.51 -0.20 -1.62
CA GLY A 196 -1.24 -0.94 -1.63
C GLY A 196 -0.97 -1.71 -2.93
N PHE A 197 0.13 -2.48 -2.96
CA PHE A 197 0.55 -3.23 -4.16
C PHE A 197 -0.52 -4.19 -4.69
N ALA A 198 -1.33 -4.74 -3.80
CA ALA A 198 -2.40 -5.65 -4.17
C ALA A 198 -3.49 -5.00 -5.04
N ALA A 199 -3.62 -3.67 -5.04
CA ALA A 199 -4.61 -2.93 -5.84
C ALA A 199 -4.28 -2.94 -7.34
N ASP A 200 -3.02 -3.17 -7.71
CA ASP A 200 -2.55 -3.20 -9.10
C ASP A 200 -2.72 -4.58 -9.77
N TYR A 201 -3.24 -5.57 -9.04
CA TYR A 201 -3.47 -6.93 -9.51
C TYR A 201 -4.92 -7.13 -9.94
N ASP A 202 -5.17 -8.13 -10.79
CA ASP A 202 -6.52 -8.48 -11.26
C ASP A 202 -7.46 -8.99 -10.14
N GLY A 203 -6.89 -9.24 -8.96
CA GLY A 203 -7.61 -9.54 -7.74
C GLY A 203 -6.70 -10.09 -6.65
N VAL A 204 -7.29 -10.38 -5.49
CA VAL A 204 -6.58 -10.97 -4.35
C VAL A 204 -7.05 -12.40 -4.14
N VAL A 205 -6.11 -13.34 -3.97
CA VAL A 205 -6.39 -14.74 -3.66
C VAL A 205 -5.69 -15.16 -2.37
N GLN A 206 -6.34 -16.02 -1.59
CA GLN A 206 -5.76 -16.65 -0.41
C GLN A 206 -5.33 -18.09 -0.71
N ALA A 207 -4.06 -18.41 -0.52
CA ALA A 207 -3.52 -19.75 -0.51
C ALA A 207 -4.00 -20.52 0.73
N LEU A 208 -4.88 -21.50 0.50
CA LEU A 208 -5.37 -22.40 1.54
C LEU A 208 -4.45 -23.61 1.72
N LYS A 209 -3.87 -24.12 0.61
CA LYS A 209 -2.96 -25.27 0.62
C LYS A 209 -2.17 -25.35 -0.68
N VAL A 210 -0.87 -25.62 -0.59
CA VAL A 210 -0.06 -26.04 -1.74
C VAL A 210 -0.20 -27.55 -1.90
N LYS A 211 -0.66 -28.00 -3.08
CA LYS A 211 -0.77 -29.42 -3.42
C LYS A 211 0.56 -29.98 -3.90
N THR A 212 1.23 -29.25 -4.80
CA THR A 212 2.55 -29.59 -5.33
C THR A 212 3.21 -28.34 -5.92
N TRP A 213 4.53 -28.38 -6.10
CA TRP A 213 5.28 -27.32 -6.77
C TRP A 213 6.56 -27.87 -7.42
N ALA A 214 7.08 -27.13 -8.41
CA ALA A 214 8.32 -27.45 -9.09
C ALA A 214 9.08 -26.18 -9.50
N ASN A 215 10.41 -26.26 -9.49
CA ASN A 215 11.26 -25.15 -9.96
C ASN A 215 11.05 -24.80 -11.44
N ALA A 216 10.82 -25.82 -12.28
CA ALA A 216 10.57 -25.64 -13.70
C ALA A 216 9.09 -25.34 -13.95
N ILE A 217 8.81 -24.39 -14.85
CA ILE A 217 7.46 -24.11 -15.34
C ILE A 217 7.23 -25.05 -16.53
N PRO A 218 6.23 -25.94 -16.49
CA PRO A 218 5.90 -26.83 -17.61
C PRO A 218 5.47 -26.04 -18.86
N GLU A 219 5.76 -26.55 -20.06
CA GLU A 219 5.39 -25.91 -21.34
C GLU A 219 3.87 -25.67 -21.48
N ASN A 220 3.05 -26.53 -20.86
CA ASN A 220 1.60 -26.40 -20.86
C ASN A 220 1.07 -25.39 -19.81
N CYS A 221 1.98 -24.69 -19.11
CA CYS A 221 1.68 -23.59 -18.21
C CYS A 221 2.21 -22.27 -18.79
N VAL A 222 1.48 -21.72 -19.76
CA VAL A 222 1.82 -20.46 -20.41
C VAL A 222 1.30 -19.29 -19.55
N THR A 223 2.18 -18.35 -19.21
CA THR A 223 1.85 -17.10 -18.51
C THR A 223 2.55 -15.92 -19.18
N LYS A 224 2.10 -14.69 -18.90
CA LYS A 224 2.62 -13.42 -19.44
C LYS A 224 4.16 -13.30 -19.42
N ALA A 225 4.82 -13.97 -18.47
CA ALA A 225 6.27 -13.89 -18.25
C ALA A 225 7.14 -14.89 -19.06
N SER A 226 6.58 -15.76 -19.90
CA SER A 226 7.36 -16.80 -20.60
C SER A 226 7.65 -16.52 -22.09
N GLY A 227 7.43 -15.31 -22.60
CA GLY A 227 7.74 -14.91 -23.97
C GLY A 227 9.07 -14.16 -24.11
N SER A 228 10.13 -14.84 -24.55
CA SER A 228 11.38 -14.21 -24.99
C SER A 228 11.21 -13.53 -26.36
N SER A 229 11.22 -12.20 -26.41
CA SER A 229 11.72 -11.45 -27.58
C SER A 229 12.20 -10.03 -27.22
N SER A 230 13.35 -9.68 -27.80
CA SER A 230 14.10 -8.40 -27.77
C SER A 230 13.31 -7.18 -28.29
N PRO A 231 13.78 -5.93 -28.09
CA PRO A 231 12.98 -4.82 -27.57
C PRO A 231 12.12 -4.14 -28.64
N ALA A 232 10.87 -3.84 -28.29
CA ALA A 232 10.18 -2.68 -28.81
C ALA A 232 10.38 -1.54 -27.81
N ASN A 233 10.69 -0.34 -28.32
CA ASN A 233 10.92 0.86 -27.52
C ASN A 233 9.90 0.98 -26.38
N PRO A 234 10.35 1.29 -25.14
CA PRO A 234 9.43 1.50 -24.04
C PRO A 234 8.57 2.71 -24.39
N VAL A 235 7.26 2.49 -24.49
CA VAL A 235 6.34 3.55 -24.09
C VAL A 235 6.62 3.72 -22.61
N ILE A 236 7.35 4.78 -22.27
CA ILE A 236 7.59 5.19 -20.90
C ILE A 236 6.21 5.39 -20.29
N ASP A 237 5.80 4.44 -19.46
CA ASP A 237 4.73 4.68 -18.50
C ASP A 237 5.22 5.81 -17.60
N ASP A 238 4.59 6.98 -17.75
CA ASP A 238 5.02 8.22 -17.09
C ASP A 238 4.69 8.20 -15.58
N HIS A 239 4.15 7.10 -15.06
CA HIS A 239 3.77 6.90 -13.66
C HIS A 239 4.79 6.02 -12.90
N SER A 240 6.00 6.52 -12.68
CA SER A 240 7.00 5.88 -11.81
C SER A 240 7.09 6.54 -10.44
N SER A 241 7.75 5.91 -9.45
CA SER A 241 8.11 6.56 -8.17
C SER A 241 8.84 7.89 -8.39
N ARG A 242 9.56 8.02 -9.52
CA ARG A 242 10.19 9.26 -9.97
C ARG A 242 9.19 10.41 -10.19
N ASN A 243 7.98 10.13 -10.64
CA ASN A 243 7.01 11.14 -11.06
C ASN A 243 5.79 11.25 -10.12
N SER A 244 5.48 10.20 -9.36
CA SER A 244 4.23 10.10 -8.61
C SER A 244 4.32 10.41 -7.11
N LEU A 245 5.50 10.26 -6.49
CA LEU A 245 5.64 10.33 -5.02
C LEU A 245 6.18 11.68 -4.52
N ASP A 246 5.62 12.20 -3.41
CA ASP A 246 6.26 13.23 -2.59
C ASP A 246 7.43 12.60 -1.80
N ARG A 247 8.59 12.48 -2.45
CA ARG A 247 9.77 11.84 -1.88
C ARG A 247 10.74 12.80 -1.17
N ASP A 248 10.57 14.11 -1.34
CA ASP A 248 11.49 15.08 -0.73
C ASP A 248 11.35 15.02 0.79
N GLY A 249 12.47 14.93 1.50
CA GLY A 249 12.45 14.81 2.95
C GLY A 249 13.64 14.07 3.55
N PHE A 250 13.53 13.79 4.85
CA PHE A 250 14.51 13.05 5.63
C PHE A 250 14.00 11.64 5.88
N TYR A 251 14.87 10.66 5.75
CA TYR A 251 14.59 9.26 5.99
C TYR A 251 15.55 8.74 7.06
N TYR A 252 15.06 7.89 7.96
CA TYR A 252 15.84 7.33 9.05
C TYR A 252 15.58 5.84 9.22
N GLY A 253 16.64 5.09 9.53
CA GLY A 253 16.52 3.70 9.97
C GLY A 253 17.75 3.26 10.76
N SER A 254 17.53 2.35 11.71
CA SER A 254 18.60 1.62 12.40
C SER A 254 18.86 0.32 11.65
N ILE A 255 19.96 0.27 10.92
CA ILE A 255 20.30 -0.85 10.04
C ILE A 255 21.39 -1.76 10.66
N PRO A 256 21.45 -3.05 10.29
CA PRO A 256 22.47 -3.97 10.79
C PRO A 256 23.89 -3.48 10.55
N CYS A 257 24.77 -3.79 11.50
CA CYS A 257 26.19 -3.46 11.44
C CYS A 257 27.03 -4.70 11.72
N ALA A 258 28.06 -4.93 10.91
CA ALA A 258 28.89 -6.14 11.00
C ALA A 258 29.77 -6.18 12.27
N SER A 259 30.20 -5.01 12.76
CA SER A 259 31.18 -4.87 13.84
C SER A 259 30.77 -3.86 14.91
N CYS A 260 29.52 -3.42 14.90
CA CYS A 260 28.96 -2.50 15.87
C CYS A 260 27.50 -2.89 16.17
N PRO A 261 26.90 -2.42 17.28
CA PRO A 261 25.50 -2.66 17.60
C PRO A 261 24.54 -2.42 16.43
N GLN A 262 24.63 -1.26 15.77
CA GLN A 262 23.82 -0.88 14.61
C GLN A 262 24.39 0.39 13.96
N ILE A 263 23.98 0.68 12.74
CA ILE A 263 24.20 1.98 12.10
C ILE A 263 22.89 2.74 12.08
N ASP A 264 22.87 3.93 12.68
CA ASP A 264 21.77 4.88 12.52
C ASP A 264 22.02 5.69 11.24
N ARG A 265 21.25 5.38 10.20
CA ARG A 265 21.37 6.00 8.89
C ARG A 265 20.32 7.08 8.70
N TRP A 266 20.77 8.28 8.35
CA TRP A 266 19.95 9.40 7.94
C TRP A 266 20.19 9.71 6.47
N LEU A 267 19.12 9.91 5.70
CA LEU A 267 19.20 10.19 4.29
C LEU A 267 18.24 11.34 3.95
N GLU A 268 18.77 12.47 3.49
CA GLU A 268 17.99 13.59 2.96
C GLU A 268 17.89 13.46 1.44
N LEU A 269 16.67 13.40 0.91
CA LEU A 269 16.37 13.54 -0.52
C LEU A 269 15.84 14.94 -0.80
N LYS A 270 16.42 15.60 -1.81
CA LYS A 270 15.96 16.91 -2.27
C LYS A 270 15.98 17.01 -3.78
N GLN A 271 14.82 17.25 -4.39
CA GLN A 271 14.73 17.53 -5.82
C GLN A 271 15.31 18.92 -6.13
N GLN A 272 16.15 19.01 -7.15
CA GLN A 272 16.72 20.24 -7.68
C GLN A 272 16.67 20.22 -9.21
N GLY A 273 15.61 20.80 -9.77
CA GLY A 273 15.35 20.71 -11.21
C GLY A 273 15.13 19.26 -11.62
N GLU A 274 15.89 18.77 -12.60
CA GLU A 274 15.85 17.37 -13.05
C GLU A 274 16.69 16.42 -12.17
N SER A 275 17.54 16.94 -11.28
CA SER A 275 18.44 16.15 -10.44
C SER A 275 17.87 15.92 -9.04
N THR A 276 18.18 14.77 -8.44
CA THR A 276 17.95 14.51 -7.01
C THR A 276 19.28 14.65 -6.25
N ARG A 277 19.35 15.57 -5.29
CA ARG A 277 20.49 15.71 -4.38
C ARG A 277 20.26 14.86 -3.15
N VAL A 278 21.31 14.20 -2.70
CA VAL A 278 21.28 13.34 -1.53
C VAL A 278 22.32 13.78 -0.51
N LYS A 279 21.94 13.75 0.76
CA LYS A 279 22.89 13.79 1.88
C LYS A 279 22.66 12.58 2.77
N LEU A 280 23.67 11.76 2.92
CA LEU A 280 23.63 10.57 3.76
C LEU A 280 24.58 10.75 4.93
N VAL A 281 24.09 10.43 6.13
CA VAL A 281 24.84 10.46 7.37
C VAL A 281 24.69 9.11 8.07
N ASP A 282 25.82 8.45 8.32
CA ASP A 282 25.87 7.20 9.07
C ASP A 282 26.53 7.40 10.44
N ILE A 283 25.83 6.94 11.47
CA ILE A 283 26.28 6.99 12.87
C ILE A 283 26.41 5.56 13.37
N TYR A 284 27.66 5.14 13.64
CA TYR A 284 27.93 3.79 14.12
C TYR A 284 27.71 3.79 15.63
N ARG A 285 26.70 3.05 16.11
CA ARG A 285 26.38 3.01 17.55
C ARG A 285 27.43 2.18 18.29
N GLY A 286 27.76 2.59 19.52
CA GLY A 286 28.79 1.97 20.35
C GLY A 286 30.01 2.87 20.60
N ASN A 287 30.54 3.49 19.55
CA ASN A 287 31.45 4.63 19.67
C ASN A 287 30.73 5.99 19.45
N ASP A 288 29.50 5.94 18.92
CA ASP A 288 28.67 7.09 18.56
C ASP A 288 29.41 8.09 17.65
N GLU A 289 30.39 7.62 16.89
CA GLU A 289 31.20 8.46 16.01
C GLU A 289 30.41 8.77 14.73
N LEU A 290 30.52 10.03 14.27
CA LEU A 290 30.07 10.39 12.93
C LEU A 290 31.11 9.84 11.95
N VAL A 291 30.81 8.71 11.31
CA VAL A 291 31.80 7.99 10.50
C VAL A 291 31.77 8.43 9.05
N THR A 292 30.60 8.84 8.53
CA THR A 292 30.49 9.22 7.11
C THR A 292 29.40 10.26 6.89
N GLU A 293 29.77 11.32 6.16
CA GLU A 293 28.85 12.27 5.52
C GLU A 293 29.11 12.22 4.02
N LEU A 294 28.13 11.71 3.26
CA LEU A 294 28.18 11.62 1.80
C LEU A 294 27.19 12.63 1.23
N SER A 295 27.68 13.55 0.40
CA SER A 295 26.85 14.44 -0.42
C SER A 295 27.07 14.11 -1.88
N ALA A 296 26.00 13.74 -2.58
CA ALA A 296 26.06 13.31 -3.96
C ALA A 296 24.83 13.73 -4.77
N SER A 297 24.89 13.52 -6.08
CA SER A 297 23.71 13.50 -6.94
C SER A 297 23.30 12.05 -7.13
N ALA A 298 22.04 11.74 -6.88
CA ALA A 298 21.51 10.41 -7.16
C ALA A 298 21.09 10.31 -8.64
N GLU A 299 21.34 9.14 -9.21
CA GLU A 299 20.87 8.75 -10.52
C GLU A 299 19.63 7.87 -10.37
N TRP A 300 18.59 8.13 -11.15
CA TRP A 300 17.40 7.27 -11.19
C TRP A 300 17.66 6.08 -12.10
N THR A 301 17.15 4.91 -11.72
CA THR A 301 17.06 3.76 -12.63
C THR A 301 16.10 4.08 -13.79
N GLU A 302 16.25 3.37 -14.90
CA GLU A 302 15.46 3.60 -16.13
C GLU A 302 13.95 3.46 -15.90
N ASP A 303 13.54 2.53 -15.02
CA ASP A 303 12.16 2.32 -14.57
C ASP A 303 11.62 3.40 -13.62
N GLY A 304 12.48 4.32 -13.16
CA GLY A 304 12.11 5.37 -12.21
C GLY A 304 11.71 4.86 -10.82
N GLY A 305 11.99 3.60 -10.48
CA GLY A 305 11.62 2.99 -9.18
C GLY A 305 12.70 3.11 -8.11
N SER A 306 13.98 3.26 -8.51
CA SER A 306 15.12 3.30 -7.59
C SER A 306 16.04 4.49 -7.83
N ILE A 307 16.78 4.85 -6.78
CA ILE A 307 17.91 5.76 -6.86
C ILE A 307 19.23 5.04 -6.60
N VAL A 308 20.26 5.45 -7.32
CA VAL A 308 21.64 5.00 -7.17
C VAL A 308 22.48 6.19 -6.71
N ILE A 309 23.09 6.06 -5.55
CA ILE A 309 24.00 7.05 -4.98
C ILE A 309 25.43 6.57 -5.27
N PRO A 310 26.19 7.29 -6.12
CA PRO A 310 27.58 6.93 -6.38
C PRO A 310 28.41 7.15 -5.11
N ASP A 311 29.26 6.18 -4.80
CA ASP A 311 30.30 6.30 -3.78
C ASP A 311 31.64 5.97 -4.44
N ASN A 312 32.58 6.92 -4.45
CA ASN A 312 33.87 6.75 -5.11
C ASN A 312 34.80 5.78 -4.37
N ASN A 313 34.50 5.49 -3.10
CA ASN A 313 35.34 4.68 -2.22
C ASN A 313 34.73 3.30 -1.92
N SER A 314 33.53 3.01 -2.44
CA SER A 314 32.77 1.79 -2.15
C SER A 314 31.82 1.44 -3.30
N LYS A 315 31.07 0.34 -3.16
CA LYS A 315 29.99 0.05 -4.12
C LYS A 315 28.91 1.15 -4.02
N PRO A 316 28.26 1.53 -5.14
CA PRO A 316 27.14 2.46 -5.10
C PRO A 316 26.04 1.95 -4.15
N LEU A 317 25.42 2.88 -3.43
CA LEU A 317 24.26 2.58 -2.60
C LEU A 317 23.00 2.66 -3.46
N ARG A 318 22.14 1.64 -3.39
CA ARG A 318 20.88 1.59 -4.13
C ARG A 318 19.72 1.60 -3.15
N PHE A 319 18.70 2.40 -3.46
CA PHE A 319 17.48 2.49 -2.66
C PHE A 319 16.26 2.39 -3.57
N LEU A 320 15.37 1.46 -3.27
CA LEU A 320 14.02 1.43 -3.80
C LEU A 320 13.24 2.59 -3.17
N VAL A 321 12.53 3.37 -3.98
CA VAL A 321 11.77 4.54 -3.54
C VAL A 321 10.29 4.19 -3.49
N GLY A 322 9.76 4.04 -2.28
CA GLY A 322 8.34 3.78 -2.03
C GLY A 322 7.65 4.95 -1.36
N GLU A 323 6.34 4.83 -1.16
CA GLU A 323 5.58 5.83 -0.42
C GLU A 323 6.06 5.88 1.04
N SER A 324 6.54 7.06 1.46
CA SER A 324 7.01 7.31 2.84
C SER A 324 8.16 6.42 3.33
N ALA A 325 8.88 5.71 2.46
CA ALA A 325 10.02 4.88 2.86
C ALA A 325 11.03 4.69 1.72
N LEU A 326 12.27 4.40 2.12
CA LEU A 326 13.34 3.93 1.23
C LEU A 326 13.78 2.54 1.69
N MET A 327 14.06 1.64 0.75
CA MET A 327 14.62 0.33 1.09
C MET A 327 15.96 0.12 0.39
N GLN A 328 17.02 0.00 1.18
CA GLN A 328 18.34 -0.24 0.61
C GLN A 328 18.44 -1.68 0.09
N TYR A 329 19.15 -1.85 -1.02
CA TYR A 329 19.47 -3.16 -1.58
C TYR A 329 20.84 -3.18 -2.26
N ALA A 330 21.38 -4.37 -2.46
CA ALA A 330 22.53 -4.58 -3.32
C ALA A 330 22.08 -5.10 -4.69
N GLU A 331 22.86 -4.83 -5.72
CA GLU A 331 22.55 -5.29 -7.08
C GLU A 331 22.46 -6.81 -7.15
N GLY A 332 21.31 -7.32 -7.62
CA GLY A 332 21.03 -8.76 -7.66
C GLY A 332 20.57 -9.37 -6.34
N GLU A 333 20.44 -8.56 -5.28
CA GLU A 333 19.89 -8.97 -4.00
C GLU A 333 18.52 -8.35 -3.76
N ALA A 334 17.72 -9.06 -2.97
CA ALA A 334 16.44 -8.58 -2.52
C ALA A 334 16.60 -7.42 -1.51
N PRO A 335 15.96 -6.24 -1.70
CA PRO A 335 15.69 -5.33 -0.59
C PRO A 335 15.14 -6.06 0.65
N SER A 336 15.69 -5.70 1.81
CA SER A 336 15.38 -6.36 3.07
C SER A 336 14.86 -5.34 4.08
N ALA A 337 13.84 -5.72 4.84
CA ALA A 337 13.18 -4.85 5.81
C ALA A 337 14.13 -4.30 6.87
N GLN A 338 15.23 -5.00 7.18
CA GLN A 338 16.25 -4.53 8.13
C GLN A 338 17.06 -3.33 7.59
N TYR A 339 16.99 -3.03 6.30
CA TYR A 339 17.61 -1.85 5.68
C TYR A 339 16.58 -0.81 5.20
N ARG A 340 15.38 -0.84 5.76
CA ARG A 340 14.34 0.15 5.52
C ARG A 340 14.66 1.45 6.27
N LEU A 341 14.47 2.58 5.59
CA LEU A 341 14.50 3.92 6.15
C LEU A 341 13.11 4.54 6.01
N ASP A 342 12.49 4.94 7.12
CA ASP A 342 11.16 5.55 7.12
C ASP A 342 11.25 7.07 6.98
N LYS A 343 10.30 7.68 6.25
CA LYS A 343 10.23 9.13 6.09
C LYS A 343 9.92 9.77 7.44
N MET A 344 10.81 10.65 7.87
CA MET A 344 10.69 11.42 9.10
C MET A 344 9.88 12.68 8.85
N ARG A 345 8.98 12.99 9.78
CA ARG A 345 8.39 14.33 9.85
C ARG A 345 9.46 15.31 10.31
N ARG A 346 9.48 16.48 9.69
CA ARG A 346 10.40 17.56 10.04
C ARG A 346 9.62 18.80 10.44
N TYR A 347 9.87 19.27 11.65
CA TYR A 347 9.38 20.54 12.16
C TYR A 347 10.58 21.46 12.37
N SER A 348 10.48 22.74 12.04
CA SER A 348 11.62 23.65 12.22
C SER A 348 11.19 25.06 12.58
N ASP A 349 12.01 25.70 13.41
CA ASP A 349 11.95 27.12 13.74
C ASP A 349 13.34 27.76 13.57
N ASP A 350 13.54 28.97 14.09
CA ASP A 350 14.80 29.70 14.05
C ASP A 350 15.90 29.08 14.93
N LYS A 351 15.56 28.17 15.85
CA LYS A 351 16.45 27.57 16.86
C LYS A 351 16.80 26.11 16.59
N MET A 352 15.89 25.33 15.99
CA MET A 352 16.12 23.91 15.73
C MET A 352 15.28 23.34 14.60
N ALA A 353 15.76 22.22 14.05
CA ALA A 353 14.98 21.28 13.28
C ALA A 353 14.76 20.00 14.10
N VAL A 354 13.50 19.62 14.27
CA VAL A 354 13.03 18.44 15.00
C VAL A 354 12.59 17.36 14.00
N PHE A 355 12.99 16.13 14.27
CA PHE A 355 12.69 14.95 13.44
C PHE A 355 11.94 13.92 14.27
N THR A 356 10.79 13.46 13.74
CA THR A 356 9.88 12.53 14.45
C THR A 356 9.35 11.45 13.50
N ALA A 357 8.93 10.32 14.07
CA ALA A 357 8.29 9.22 13.35
C ALA A 357 6.98 8.83 14.04
N GLY A 358 5.85 9.05 13.35
CA GLY A 358 4.51 8.60 13.74
C GLY A 358 4.12 8.95 15.17
N LEU A 359 3.75 10.21 15.43
CA LEU A 359 3.44 10.68 16.79
C LEU A 359 1.97 10.60 17.20
N ARG A 360 1.04 10.51 16.25
CA ARG A 360 -0.41 10.53 16.52
C ARG A 360 -0.82 9.59 17.65
N GLY A 361 -1.54 10.14 18.62
CA GLY A 361 -2.04 9.43 19.80
C GLY A 361 -0.99 9.10 20.87
N LYS A 362 0.27 9.55 20.76
CA LYS A 362 1.31 9.28 21.77
C LYS A 362 1.34 10.36 22.85
N SER A 363 1.17 9.97 24.10
CA SER A 363 1.31 10.88 25.25
C SER A 363 2.76 11.10 25.69
N GLU A 364 3.69 10.26 25.23
CA GLU A 364 5.12 10.35 25.53
C GLU A 364 5.94 9.78 24.37
N PHE A 365 7.01 10.47 23.96
CA PHE A 365 7.87 10.06 22.85
C PHE A 365 9.27 10.68 22.93
N GLU A 366 10.23 10.06 22.24
CA GLU A 366 11.56 10.63 22.01
C GLU A 366 11.63 11.22 20.60
N LEU A 367 12.27 12.39 20.47
CA LEU A 367 12.59 13.02 19.21
C LEU A 367 14.08 13.34 19.09
N VAL A 368 14.53 13.56 17.85
CA VAL A 368 15.88 14.04 17.54
C VAL A 368 15.79 15.47 17.07
N ALA A 369 16.65 16.35 17.61
CA ALA A 369 16.70 17.76 17.23
C ALA A 369 18.11 18.16 16.79
N ASN A 370 18.23 18.91 15.69
CA ASN A 370 19.46 19.60 15.28
C ASN A 370 19.30 21.09 15.55
N TYR A 371 20.23 21.71 16.27
CA TYR A 371 20.18 23.14 16.58
C TYR A 371 20.68 23.98 15.40
N THR A 372 20.02 25.11 15.11
CA THR A 372 20.31 25.99 13.95
C THR A 372 21.17 27.20 14.30
N THR A 373 21.19 27.65 15.57
CA THR A 373 21.96 28.83 15.99
C THR A 373 23.36 28.48 16.49
N GLN A 374 24.39 29.04 15.82
CA GLN A 374 25.81 28.99 16.19
C GLN A 374 26.19 29.84 17.42
N HIS A 375 25.36 29.90 18.46
CA HIS A 375 25.80 30.50 19.72
C HIS A 375 26.72 29.52 20.47
N GLN A 376 27.95 29.33 19.97
CA GLN A 376 29.12 28.78 20.69
C GLN A 376 28.84 27.71 21.76
N THR A 377 27.98 26.73 21.48
CA THR A 377 27.76 25.59 22.36
C THR A 377 28.36 24.36 21.72
N GLU A 378 29.07 23.57 22.52
CA GLU A 378 29.56 22.24 22.11
C GLU A 378 28.41 21.31 21.66
N THR A 379 27.16 21.63 22.01
CA THR A 379 25.95 20.88 21.62
C THR A 379 25.44 21.29 20.25
N LYS A 380 25.42 20.34 19.30
CA LYS A 380 24.89 20.53 17.93
C LYS A 380 23.55 19.82 17.71
N SER A 381 23.26 18.78 18.46
CA SER A 381 21.97 18.07 18.40
C SER A 381 21.57 17.53 19.77
N ALA A 382 20.34 17.04 19.89
CA ALA A 382 19.85 16.43 21.10
C ALA A 382 18.86 15.28 20.83
N ARG A 383 18.79 14.33 21.76
CA ARG A 383 17.62 13.48 21.98
C ARG A 383 16.79 14.08 23.09
N ILE A 384 15.49 14.27 22.84
CA ILE A 384 14.58 14.92 23.77
C ILE A 384 13.39 13.99 24.00
N GLN A 385 13.17 13.61 25.26
CA GLN A 385 11.95 12.92 25.68
C GLN A 385 10.90 13.96 26.03
N VAL A 386 9.74 13.86 25.40
CA VAL A 386 8.64 14.79 25.51
C VAL A 386 7.41 14.06 26.03
N LYS A 387 6.76 14.66 27.04
CA LYS A 387 5.43 14.28 27.50
C LYS A 387 4.41 15.29 27.00
N VAL A 388 3.29 14.81 26.49
CA VAL A 388 2.20 15.67 26.00
C VAL A 388 0.94 15.42 26.80
N ASN A 389 0.25 16.50 27.16
CA ASN A 389 -1.08 16.48 27.75
C ASN A 389 -2.06 17.19 26.81
N CYS A 390 -2.69 16.41 25.92
CA CYS A 390 -3.64 16.93 24.94
C CYS A 390 -4.86 17.60 25.58
N SER A 391 -5.33 17.10 26.74
CA SER A 391 -6.47 17.69 27.44
C SER A 391 -6.18 19.10 28.00
N GLN A 392 -4.93 19.35 28.34
CA GLN A 392 -4.47 20.65 28.84
C GLN A 392 -3.84 21.51 27.74
N GLY A 393 -3.69 20.98 26.53
CA GLY A 393 -3.03 21.66 25.43
C GLY A 393 -1.57 21.99 25.73
N THR A 394 -0.86 21.13 26.46
CA THR A 394 0.52 21.39 26.92
C THR A 394 1.48 20.24 26.65
N TYR A 395 2.77 20.54 26.68
CA TYR A 395 3.85 19.56 26.63
C TYR A 395 4.99 19.92 27.59
N THR A 396 5.80 18.93 27.93
CA THR A 396 6.94 19.07 28.84
C THR A 396 8.10 18.23 28.32
N THR A 397 9.31 18.79 28.29
CA THR A 397 10.52 18.01 28.05
C THR A 397 10.94 17.33 29.34
N ILE A 398 10.97 16.00 29.38
CA ILE A 398 11.33 15.21 30.57
C ILE A 398 12.85 15.08 30.69
N LYS A 399 13.48 14.77 29.55
CA LYS A 399 14.91 14.48 29.49
C LYS A 399 15.49 15.01 28.19
N THR A 400 16.64 15.66 28.28
CA THR A 400 17.40 16.13 27.13
C THR A 400 18.84 15.63 27.23
N THR A 401 19.29 14.92 26.21
CA THR A 401 20.69 14.52 26.06
C THR A 401 21.26 15.25 24.85
N GLY A 402 22.23 16.13 25.08
CA GLY A 402 22.90 16.92 24.05
C GLY A 402 24.17 16.26 23.54
N TYR A 403 24.41 16.36 22.23
CA TYR A 403 25.50 15.72 21.52
C TYR A 403 26.33 16.71 20.69
N SER A 404 27.61 16.42 20.49
CA SER A 404 28.55 17.29 19.78
C SER A 404 28.46 17.26 18.25
N GLY A 405 27.80 16.24 17.68
CA GLY A 405 27.50 16.10 16.26
C GLY A 405 26.02 16.35 15.94
N LEU A 406 25.65 16.22 14.66
CA LEU A 406 24.24 16.29 14.23
C LEU A 406 23.53 14.96 14.48
N PHE A 407 22.19 14.95 14.49
CA PHE A 407 21.37 13.74 14.60
C PHE A 407 21.69 12.83 15.80
N ALA A 408 22.01 13.44 16.94
CA ALA A 408 22.43 12.76 18.17
C ALA A 408 23.66 11.83 17.95
N SER A 409 24.66 12.34 17.24
CA SER A 409 25.99 11.74 17.04
C SER A 409 27.07 12.48 17.81
N GLY A 410 28.20 11.82 18.00
CA GLY A 410 29.36 12.34 18.73
C GLY A 410 29.21 12.17 20.24
N SER A 411 30.15 12.77 20.97
CA SER A 411 30.18 12.71 22.42
C SER A 411 28.97 13.40 23.04
N VAL A 412 28.47 12.83 24.14
CA VAL A 412 27.47 13.48 24.98
C VAL A 412 28.13 14.66 25.69
N VAL A 413 27.63 15.86 25.44
CA VAL A 413 28.16 17.13 25.99
C VAL A 413 27.25 17.72 27.05
N GLN A 414 25.98 17.30 27.10
CA GLN A 414 25.01 17.78 28.08
C GLN A 414 24.01 16.70 28.43
N LYS A 415 23.66 16.60 29.72
CA LYS A 415 22.51 15.81 30.19
C LYS A 415 21.67 16.68 31.11
N MET A 416 20.41 16.88 30.75
CA MET A 416 19.41 17.51 31.59
C MET A 416 18.31 16.50 31.85
N ASP A 417 18.10 16.18 33.12
CA ASP A 417 17.01 15.34 33.59
C ASP A 417 16.14 16.21 34.48
N THR A 418 15.00 16.62 33.96
CA THR A 418 14.02 17.37 34.75
C THR A 418 13.10 16.35 35.38
N ASN A 419 13.18 16.20 36.71
CA ASN A 419 12.19 15.44 37.44
C ASN A 419 10.79 16.03 37.10
N PRO A 420 9.90 15.25 36.47
CA PRO A 420 8.60 15.74 36.00
C PRO A 420 7.78 16.39 37.11
N ASP A 421 8.02 15.99 38.37
CA ASP A 421 7.24 16.41 39.54
C ASP A 421 7.82 17.62 40.31
N ILE A 422 9.02 18.12 39.97
CA ILE A 422 9.70 19.14 40.81
C ILE A 422 10.17 20.38 40.04
N ASN A 423 10.66 20.24 38.80
CA ASN A 423 11.28 21.35 38.04
C ASN A 423 10.96 21.35 36.53
N SER A 424 9.88 20.69 36.12
CA SER A 424 9.56 20.57 34.70
C SER A 424 8.81 21.80 34.19
N VAL A 425 9.43 22.52 33.25
CA VAL A 425 8.79 23.68 32.62
C VAL A 425 7.77 23.15 31.61
N THR A 426 6.50 23.48 31.83
CA THR A 426 5.40 23.12 30.94
C THR A 426 5.20 24.22 29.91
N HIS A 427 5.08 23.84 28.64
CA HIS A 427 4.91 24.73 27.50
C HIS A 427 3.56 24.49 26.82
N PRO A 428 2.88 25.52 26.29
CA PRO A 428 1.63 25.34 25.55
C PRO A 428 1.90 24.79 24.14
N LEU A 429 0.99 23.92 23.64
CA LEU A 429 1.04 23.41 22.27
C LEU A 429 0.81 24.49 21.21
N THR A 430 0.25 25.64 21.60
CA THR A 430 0.01 26.78 20.70
C THR A 430 1.28 27.57 20.39
N ASP A 431 2.40 27.26 21.04
CA ASP A 431 3.68 27.91 20.76
C ASP A 431 4.11 27.66 19.31
N LYS A 432 4.75 28.66 18.71
CA LYS A 432 5.29 28.57 17.34
C LYS A 432 6.71 28.00 17.31
N THR A 433 6.97 26.98 18.12
CA THR A 433 8.27 26.31 18.20
C THR A 433 8.23 24.96 17.50
N ALA A 434 9.38 24.48 17.04
CA ALA A 434 9.51 23.16 16.42
C ALA A 434 9.03 22.03 17.35
N LEU A 435 9.31 22.16 18.65
CA LEU A 435 8.86 21.22 19.68
C LEU A 435 7.34 21.26 19.88
N ALA A 436 6.73 22.45 19.92
CA ALA A 436 5.28 22.57 20.05
C ALA A 436 4.55 22.02 18.81
N MET A 437 5.06 22.26 17.60
CA MET A 437 4.51 21.68 16.37
C MET A 437 4.59 20.15 16.37
N ALA A 438 5.72 19.57 16.77
CA ALA A 438 5.86 18.13 16.92
C ALA A 438 4.94 17.56 18.01
N ALA A 439 4.82 18.24 19.15
CA ALA A 439 3.94 17.83 20.24
C ALA A 439 2.45 17.94 19.87
N SER A 440 2.08 18.90 19.01
CA SER A 440 0.72 19.04 18.50
C SER A 440 0.32 17.86 17.62
N GLU A 441 1.22 17.35 16.76
CA GLU A 441 0.99 16.15 15.95
C GLU A 441 0.61 14.94 16.82
N ALA A 442 1.15 14.86 18.03
CA ALA A 442 0.85 13.76 18.93
C ALA A 442 -0.60 13.77 19.47
N CYS A 443 -1.26 14.93 19.43
CA CYS A 443 -2.64 15.12 19.83
C CYS A 443 -3.65 15.06 18.67
N ASP A 444 -3.16 15.05 17.43
CA ASP A 444 -3.94 14.79 16.21
C ASP A 444 -4.20 13.28 16.05
#